data_AF-A0A7C5ACN8-F1
#
_entry.id   AF-A0A7C5ACN8-F1
#
_cell.length_a   1.000
_cell.length_b   1.000
_cell.length_c   1.000
_cell.angle_alpha   90.00
_cell.angle_beta   90.00
_cell.angle_gamma   90.00
#
_symmetry.space_group_name_H-M   'P 1'
#
loop_
_entity.id
_entity.type
_entity.pdbx_description
1 polymer ?
#
loop_
_entity_poly.entity_id
_entity_poly.type
_entity_poly.pdbx_seq_one_letter_code
_entity_poly.pdbx_strand_id
1 'polypeptide(L)'
;MNRIRGSDLMKPWTILRRETAFRNPILKVQQEVLVTPDGGETEWTVVELGDGVCVLPLGPTGFRMIRQYRPAVEEAVLEFPAGRREEGESVLDTARRELREEAGLEADRLTPLGWLWPLDGICRHRIHYVLAQNLSDVASAPEPFEDIVLETVERAELMRRLADGRLRDGVGAAGLSLLLAWEASGSESEAS
;
A
#
# COMPACT_ATOMS: atom_id res chain seq x y z
N MET A 1 -25.32 2.08 -25.73
CA MET A 1 -25.52 0.77 -25.07
C MET A 1 -25.01 0.89 -23.64
N ASN A 2 -25.89 0.98 -22.63
CA ASN A 2 -25.45 1.05 -21.23
C ASN A 2 -24.83 -0.30 -20.85
N ARG A 3 -23.51 -0.34 -20.62
CA ARG A 3 -22.88 -1.49 -19.96
C ARG A 3 -23.37 -1.51 -18.51
N ILE A 4 -24.19 -2.50 -18.18
CA ILE A 4 -24.45 -2.88 -16.79
C ILE A 4 -23.09 -3.28 -16.19
N ARG A 5 -22.66 -2.65 -15.09
CA ARG A 5 -21.41 -3.06 -14.43
C ARG A 5 -21.68 -4.37 -13.69
N GLY A 6 -20.70 -5.27 -13.64
CA GLY A 6 -20.86 -6.54 -12.90
C GLY A 6 -21.24 -6.34 -11.43
N SER A 7 -20.87 -5.20 -10.84
CA SER A 7 -21.31 -4.76 -9.50
C SER A 7 -22.82 -4.60 -9.38
N ASP A 8 -23.49 -4.15 -10.44
CA ASP A 8 -24.93 -3.87 -10.45
C ASP A 8 -25.76 -5.17 -10.54
N LEU A 9 -25.09 -6.30 -10.82
CA LEU A 9 -25.67 -7.64 -10.87
C LEU A 9 -25.48 -8.43 -9.57
N MET A 10 -24.67 -7.92 -8.62
CA MET A 10 -24.37 -8.61 -7.36
C MET A 10 -25.14 -7.97 -6.21
N LYS A 11 -26.01 -8.73 -5.55
CA LYS A 11 -26.64 -8.31 -4.31
C LYS A 11 -25.61 -8.43 -3.17
N PRO A 12 -25.51 -7.45 -2.26
CA PRO A 12 -24.61 -7.55 -1.12
C PRO A 12 -25.06 -8.68 -0.20
N TRP A 13 -24.08 -9.36 0.41
CA TRP A 13 -24.33 -10.34 1.45
C TRP A 13 -24.68 -9.57 2.74
N THR A 14 -25.52 -10.16 3.59
CA THR A 14 -25.91 -9.53 4.86
C THR A 14 -25.09 -10.12 6.00
N ILE A 15 -24.46 -9.28 6.81
CA ILE A 15 -23.76 -9.72 8.03
C ILE A 15 -24.80 -9.92 9.13
N LEU A 16 -24.97 -11.16 9.60
CA LEU A 16 -25.82 -11.50 10.74
C LEU A 16 -25.11 -11.28 12.07
N ARG A 17 -23.85 -11.71 12.13
CA ARG A 17 -23.05 -11.69 13.35
C ARG A 17 -21.59 -11.40 13.03
N ARG A 18 -20.94 -10.63 13.89
CA ARG A 18 -19.50 -10.39 13.87
C ARG A 18 -18.93 -10.59 15.27
N GLU A 19 -17.87 -11.36 15.37
CA GLU A 19 -17.16 -11.64 16.62
C GLU A 19 -15.66 -11.45 16.42
N THR A 20 -15.00 -10.77 17.36
CA THR A 20 -13.54 -10.63 17.32
C THR A 20 -12.88 -11.88 17.90
N ALA A 21 -12.32 -12.71 17.03
CA ALA A 21 -11.62 -13.94 17.42
C ALA A 21 -10.19 -13.66 17.92
N PHE A 22 -9.55 -12.58 17.44
CA PHE A 22 -8.22 -12.18 17.89
C PHE A 22 -8.02 -10.66 17.73
N ARG A 23 -7.23 -10.07 18.63
CA ARG A 23 -6.82 -8.65 18.54
C ARG A 23 -5.47 -8.41 19.20
N ASN A 24 -4.62 -7.63 18.55
CA ASN A 24 -3.44 -7.00 19.14
C ASN A 24 -3.37 -5.52 18.69
N PRO A 25 -2.31 -4.76 19.02
CA PRO A 25 -2.17 -3.36 18.57
C PRO A 25 -2.03 -3.17 17.05
N ILE A 26 -1.72 -4.24 16.30
CA ILE A 26 -1.46 -4.19 14.85
C ILE A 26 -2.69 -4.56 14.04
N LEU A 27 -3.39 -5.63 14.44
CA LEU A 27 -4.49 -6.21 13.67
C LEU A 27 -5.63 -6.74 14.53
N LYS A 28 -6.78 -6.93 13.89
CA LYS A 28 -7.93 -7.68 14.41
C LYS A 28 -8.29 -8.82 13.46
N VAL A 29 -8.76 -9.93 14.00
CA VAL A 29 -9.38 -11.02 13.22
C VAL A 29 -10.84 -11.11 13.63
N GLN A 30 -11.73 -10.92 12.66
CA GLN A 30 -13.17 -11.02 12.81
C GLN A 30 -13.65 -12.34 12.23
N GLN A 31 -14.52 -13.04 12.95
CA GLN A 31 -15.35 -14.12 12.42
C GLN A 31 -16.75 -13.56 12.14
N GLU A 32 -17.21 -13.71 10.91
CA GLU A 32 -18.48 -13.16 10.43
C GLU A 32 -19.40 -14.27 9.94
N VAL A 33 -20.64 -14.25 10.41
CA VAL A 33 -21.72 -15.07 9.85
C VAL A 33 -22.48 -14.22 8.86
N LEU A 34 -22.55 -14.68 7.62
CA LEU A 34 -23.10 -13.97 6.47
C LEU A 34 -24.28 -14.74 5.89
N VAL A 35 -25.26 -14.01 5.35
CA VAL A 35 -26.31 -14.56 4.50
C VAL A 35 -26.02 -14.19 3.05
N THR A 36 -25.92 -15.20 2.20
CA THR A 36 -25.72 -15.08 0.76
C THR A 36 -26.99 -14.58 0.08
N PRO A 37 -26.92 -14.04 -1.16
CA PRO A 37 -28.08 -13.49 -1.87
C PRO A 37 -29.23 -14.47 -2.13
N ASP A 38 -28.94 -15.77 -2.13
CA ASP A 38 -29.89 -16.88 -2.25
C ASP A 38 -30.42 -17.40 -0.89
N GLY A 39 -30.00 -16.78 0.22
CA GLY A 39 -30.51 -17.06 1.56
C GLY A 39 -29.73 -18.11 2.34
N GLY A 40 -28.61 -18.63 1.82
CA GLY A 40 -27.72 -19.53 2.53
C GLY A 40 -26.90 -18.82 3.59
N GLU A 41 -26.59 -19.51 4.69
CA GLU A 41 -25.65 -19.00 5.70
C GLU A 41 -24.24 -19.52 5.45
N THR A 42 -23.25 -18.67 5.71
CA THR A 42 -21.83 -19.04 5.62
C THR A 42 -20.99 -18.25 6.61
N GLU A 43 -19.82 -18.77 6.93
CA GLU A 43 -18.86 -18.13 7.84
C GLU A 43 -17.67 -17.59 7.04
N TRP A 44 -17.18 -16.42 7.42
CA TRP A 44 -16.03 -15.78 6.80
C TRP A 44 -15.10 -15.19 7.83
N THR A 45 -13.80 -15.40 7.66
CA THR A 45 -12.77 -14.77 8.47
C THR A 45 -12.26 -13.52 7.77
N VAL A 46 -12.21 -12.40 8.49
CA VAL A 46 -11.71 -11.12 7.98
C VAL A 46 -10.60 -10.58 8.89
N VAL A 47 -9.44 -10.28 8.29
CA VAL A 47 -8.32 -9.59 8.96
C VAL A 47 -8.48 -8.09 8.76
N GLU A 48 -8.31 -7.29 9.81
CA GLU A 48 -8.35 -5.82 9.76
C GLU A 48 -6.99 -5.27 10.21
N LEU A 49 -6.30 -4.56 9.30
CA LEU A 49 -4.95 -3.99 9.52
C LEU A 49 -4.94 -2.44 9.51
N GLY A 50 -6.12 -1.81 9.40
CA GLY A 50 -6.24 -0.36 9.17
C GLY A 50 -5.90 0.01 7.72
N ASP A 51 -5.98 1.28 7.35
CA ASP A 51 -5.44 1.73 6.06
C ASP A 51 -3.96 2.09 6.21
N GLY A 52 -3.21 2.04 5.11
CA GLY A 52 -1.81 2.46 5.06
C GLY A 52 -1.50 3.27 3.81
N VAL A 53 -0.25 3.70 3.71
CA VAL A 53 0.30 4.40 2.55
C VAL A 53 1.60 3.73 2.10
N CYS A 54 1.85 3.73 0.80
CA CYS A 54 3.10 3.37 0.19
C CYS A 54 3.58 4.57 -0.64
N VAL A 55 4.77 5.06 -0.34
CA VAL A 55 5.35 6.26 -0.97
C VAL A 55 6.36 5.80 -2.00
N LEU A 56 6.29 6.33 -3.23
CA LEU A 56 7.24 6.09 -4.30
C LEU A 56 8.13 7.31 -4.46
N PRO A 57 9.30 7.39 -3.79
CA PRO A 57 10.15 8.57 -3.84
C PRO A 57 11.05 8.47 -5.06
N LEU A 58 10.82 9.33 -6.05
CA LEU A 58 11.54 9.35 -7.31
C LEU A 58 12.49 10.55 -7.37
N GLY A 59 13.79 10.26 -7.27
CA GLY A 59 14.87 11.23 -7.45
C GLY A 59 15.47 11.17 -8.86
N PRO A 60 16.48 12.02 -9.15
CA PRO A 60 17.11 12.10 -10.48
C PRO A 60 17.85 10.81 -10.88
N THR A 61 18.32 10.02 -9.90
CA THR A 61 19.08 8.78 -10.15
C THR A 61 18.21 7.51 -10.04
N GLY A 62 16.93 7.64 -9.73
CA GLY A 62 16.02 6.51 -9.52
C GLY A 62 15.20 6.60 -8.24
N PHE A 63 14.62 5.47 -7.84
CA PHE A 63 13.79 5.37 -6.65
C PHE A 63 14.63 5.25 -5.39
N ARG A 64 14.20 5.93 -4.33
CA ARG A 64 14.70 5.73 -2.97
C ARG A 64 13.82 4.67 -2.30
N MET A 65 14.40 3.50 -2.07
CA MET A 65 13.74 2.33 -1.50
C MET A 65 14.42 1.99 -0.18
N ILE A 66 13.76 1.16 0.62
CA ILE A 66 14.29 0.68 1.89
C ILE A 66 14.48 -0.85 1.81
N ARG A 67 15.54 -1.34 2.44
CA ARG A 67 15.71 -2.77 2.71
C ARG A 67 15.52 -3.02 4.18
N GLN A 68 14.58 -3.90 4.50
CA GLN A 68 14.23 -4.25 5.87
C GLN A 68 14.04 -5.76 6.00
N TYR A 69 14.45 -6.33 7.13
CA TYR A 69 14.13 -7.70 7.48
C TYR A 69 12.64 -7.83 7.82
N ARG A 70 11.91 -8.67 7.09
CA ARG A 70 10.47 -8.92 7.30
C ARG A 70 10.29 -10.32 7.92
N PRO A 71 10.03 -10.43 9.24
CA PRO A 71 9.92 -11.73 9.91
C PRO A 71 8.87 -12.67 9.32
N ALA A 72 7.80 -12.13 8.74
CA ALA A 72 6.72 -12.93 8.14
C ALA A 72 7.16 -13.77 6.93
N VAL A 73 8.24 -13.35 6.26
CA VAL A 73 8.82 -14.07 5.11
C VAL A 73 10.27 -14.45 5.35
N GLU A 74 10.80 -14.17 6.55
CA GLU A 74 12.17 -14.50 7.00
C GLU A 74 13.30 -13.98 6.09
N GLU A 75 13.06 -12.89 5.36
CA GLU A 75 13.98 -12.33 4.36
C GLU A 75 14.15 -10.83 4.49
N ALA A 76 15.29 -10.30 4.00
CA ALA A 76 15.50 -8.87 3.81
C ALA A 76 14.86 -8.42 2.49
N VAL A 77 13.69 -7.79 2.59
CA VAL A 77 12.89 -7.37 1.45
C VAL A 77 13.26 -5.95 1.04
N LEU A 78 13.40 -5.73 -0.26
CA LEU A 78 13.52 -4.39 -0.83
C LEU A 78 12.12 -3.88 -1.18
N GLU A 79 11.73 -2.79 -0.54
CA GLU A 79 10.38 -2.25 -0.58
C GLU A 79 10.40 -0.73 -0.66
N PHE A 80 9.26 -0.15 -0.99
CA PHE A 80 9.08 1.30 -0.88
C PHE A 80 8.73 1.69 0.56
N PRO A 81 9.10 2.91 1.02
CA PRO A 81 8.66 3.40 2.32
C PRO A 81 7.15 3.31 2.46
N ALA A 82 6.67 2.72 3.55
CA ALA A 82 5.26 2.42 3.73
C ALA A 82 4.91 2.20 5.19
N GLY A 83 3.80 2.80 5.63
CA GLY A 83 3.32 2.59 6.98
C GLY A 83 1.83 2.80 7.14
N ARG A 84 1.38 2.63 8.38
CA ARG A 84 -0.04 2.64 8.72
C ARG A 84 -0.50 4.08 8.90
N ARG A 85 -1.72 4.35 8.44
CA ARG A 85 -2.37 5.64 8.67
C ARG A 85 -2.87 5.69 10.11
N GLU A 86 -2.48 6.74 10.82
CA GLU A 86 -2.98 6.99 12.17
C GLU A 86 -4.39 7.58 12.16
N GLU A 87 -5.08 7.50 13.31
CA GLU A 87 -6.42 8.05 13.44
C GLU A 87 -6.40 9.59 13.28
N GLY A 88 -7.18 10.09 12.33
CA GLY A 88 -7.25 11.52 12.01
C GLY A 88 -6.19 12.02 11.03
N GLU A 89 -5.21 11.20 10.65
CA GLU A 89 -4.17 11.57 9.69
C GLU A 89 -4.71 11.52 8.25
N SER A 90 -4.30 12.48 7.41
CA SER A 90 -4.57 12.42 5.97
C SER A 90 -3.56 11.51 5.27
N VAL A 91 -3.92 10.95 4.11
CA VAL A 91 -3.00 10.11 3.31
C VAL A 91 -1.67 10.81 3.02
N LEU A 92 -1.72 12.13 2.75
CA LEU A 92 -0.52 12.90 2.45
C LEU A 92 0.31 13.18 3.70
N ASP A 93 -0.31 13.34 4.86
CA ASP A 93 0.42 13.53 6.11
C ASP A 93 1.12 12.23 6.53
N THR A 94 0.44 11.08 6.40
CA THR A 94 1.06 9.76 6.57
C THR A 94 2.22 9.59 5.61
N ALA A 95 2.05 9.92 4.33
CA ALA A 95 3.12 9.80 3.33
C ALA A 95 4.34 10.63 3.71
N ARG A 96 4.17 11.86 4.22
CA ARG A 96 5.29 12.70 4.67
C ARG A 96 5.99 12.11 5.87
N ARG A 97 5.22 11.66 6.86
CA ARG A 97 5.74 11.11 8.11
C ARG A 97 6.56 9.85 7.84
N GLU A 98 5.99 8.87 7.14
CA GLU A 98 6.68 7.60 6.81
C GLU A 98 7.92 7.84 5.93
N LEU A 99 7.82 8.73 4.93
CA LEU A 99 8.97 9.08 4.08
C LEU A 99 10.13 9.68 4.90
N ARG A 100 9.80 10.49 5.91
CA ARG A 100 10.79 11.09 6.80
C ARG A 100 11.37 10.07 7.77
N GLU A 101 10.52 9.30 8.45
CA GLU A 101 10.89 8.35 9.49
C GLU A 101 11.75 7.21 8.93
N GLU A 102 11.27 6.54 7.87
CA GLU A 102 11.91 5.33 7.32
C GLU A 102 13.05 5.66 6.35
N ALA A 103 12.88 6.68 5.50
CA ALA A 103 13.81 6.97 4.41
C ALA A 103 14.71 8.20 4.67
N GLY A 104 14.42 9.02 5.69
CA GLY A 104 15.16 10.26 5.94
C GLY A 104 14.99 11.28 4.81
N LEU A 105 13.80 11.34 4.21
CA LEU A 105 13.53 12.20 3.06
C LEU A 105 12.32 13.12 3.30
N GLU A 106 12.36 14.29 2.69
CA GLU A 106 11.19 15.15 2.47
C GLU A 106 10.96 15.32 0.97
N ALA A 107 9.74 15.70 0.59
CA ALA A 107 9.34 15.91 -0.79
C ALA A 107 8.51 17.18 -0.93
N ASP A 108 8.91 18.07 -1.85
CA ASP A 108 8.13 19.29 -2.13
C ASP A 108 6.83 18.98 -2.89
N ARG A 109 6.80 17.86 -3.62
CA ARG A 109 5.66 17.45 -4.43
C ARG A 109 5.23 16.02 -4.07
N LEU A 110 3.98 15.89 -3.64
CA LEU A 110 3.31 14.61 -3.39
C LEU A 110 2.07 14.49 -4.29
N THR A 111 2.04 13.44 -5.11
CA THR A 111 0.95 13.19 -6.06
C THR A 111 0.25 11.88 -5.69
N PRO A 112 -1.02 11.90 -5.23
CA PRO A 112 -1.80 10.68 -5.00
C PRO A 112 -2.03 9.92 -6.31
N LEU A 113 -1.71 8.62 -6.32
CA LEU A 113 -1.90 7.72 -7.46
C LEU A 113 -3.17 6.86 -7.34
N GLY A 114 -3.83 6.91 -6.19
CA GLY A 114 -5.02 6.11 -5.87
C GLY A 114 -4.76 5.14 -4.72
N TRP A 115 -5.59 4.10 -4.63
CA TRP A 115 -5.47 3.06 -3.61
C TRP A 115 -5.92 1.70 -4.13
N LEU A 116 -5.39 0.64 -3.54
CA LEU A 116 -5.75 -0.75 -3.86
C LEU A 116 -6.00 -1.54 -2.57
N TRP A 117 -6.69 -2.67 -2.70
CA TRP A 117 -6.76 -3.71 -1.69
C TRP A 117 -5.66 -4.74 -1.97
N PRO A 118 -4.60 -4.88 -1.14
CA PRO A 118 -3.55 -5.85 -1.40
C PRO A 118 -4.02 -7.30 -1.26
N LEU A 119 -5.04 -7.54 -0.42
CA LEU A 119 -5.56 -8.86 -0.05
C LEU A 119 -7.10 -8.83 0.11
N ASP A 120 -7.83 -8.37 -0.91
CA ASP A 120 -9.29 -8.14 -0.89
C ASP A 120 -10.14 -9.37 -0.52
N GLY A 121 -9.65 -10.58 -0.76
CA GLY A 121 -10.34 -11.82 -0.39
C GLY A 121 -10.47 -12.06 1.12
N ILE A 122 -9.60 -11.48 1.95
CA ILE A 122 -9.53 -11.78 3.38
C ILE A 122 -9.27 -10.56 4.27
N CYS A 123 -8.86 -9.42 3.72
CA CYS A 123 -8.32 -8.31 4.50
C CYS A 123 -8.99 -6.98 4.22
N ARG A 124 -9.45 -6.32 5.30
CA ARG A 124 -9.81 -4.90 5.32
C ARG A 124 -8.55 -4.06 5.55
N HIS A 125 -7.80 -3.87 4.48
CA HIS A 125 -6.61 -3.04 4.44
C HIS A 125 -6.46 -2.36 3.08
N ARG A 126 -6.66 -1.03 3.02
CA ARG A 126 -6.37 -0.26 1.81
C ARG A 126 -4.94 0.26 1.90
N ILE A 127 -4.19 0.14 0.83
CA ILE A 127 -2.93 0.87 0.65
C ILE A 127 -3.16 1.99 -0.36
N HIS A 128 -2.92 3.21 0.10
CA HIS A 128 -2.84 4.39 -0.74
C HIS A 128 -1.44 4.52 -1.33
N TYR A 129 -1.33 4.96 -2.57
CA TYR A 129 -0.03 5.14 -3.24
C TYR A 129 0.21 6.61 -3.54
N VAL A 130 1.40 7.09 -3.21
CA VAL A 130 1.78 8.50 -3.39
C VAL A 130 3.13 8.58 -4.07
N LEU A 131 3.21 9.26 -5.21
CA LEU A 131 4.48 9.62 -5.84
C LEU A 131 5.07 10.82 -5.10
N ALA A 132 6.31 10.69 -4.64
CA ALA A 132 7.07 11.76 -3.99
C ALA A 132 8.22 12.23 -4.89
N GLN A 133 8.29 13.53 -5.14
CA GLN A 133 9.26 14.16 -6.05
C GLN A 133 9.86 15.41 -5.40
N ASN A 134 10.96 15.91 -5.99
CA ASN A 134 11.75 17.03 -5.46
C ASN A 134 12.21 16.72 -4.03
N LEU A 135 13.01 15.66 -3.93
CA LEU A 135 13.42 15.07 -2.67
C LEU A 135 14.59 15.84 -2.05
N SER A 136 14.58 15.99 -0.72
CA SER A 136 15.69 16.49 0.07
C SER A 136 15.96 15.60 1.28
N ASP A 137 17.22 15.49 1.67
CA ASP A 137 17.63 14.69 2.82
C ASP A 137 17.29 15.38 4.15
N VAL A 138 16.79 14.60 5.10
CA VAL A 138 16.53 14.99 6.49
C VAL A 138 16.99 13.89 7.44
N ALA A 139 16.99 14.16 8.75
CA ALA A 139 17.26 13.12 9.74
C ALA A 139 16.13 12.08 9.71
N SER A 140 16.49 10.81 9.50
CA SER A 140 15.59 9.68 9.71
C SER A 140 15.36 9.42 11.18
N ALA A 141 14.23 8.77 11.48
CA ALA A 141 13.84 8.40 12.83
C ALA A 141 12.97 7.13 12.80
N PRO A 142 13.52 6.00 12.31
CA PRO A 142 12.76 4.75 12.21
C PRO A 142 12.35 4.26 13.60
N GLU A 143 11.27 3.47 13.67
CA GLU A 143 10.81 2.90 14.94
C GLU A 143 11.87 1.93 15.51
N PRO A 144 11.90 1.68 16.84
CA PRO A 144 12.95 0.84 17.45
C PRO A 144 13.05 -0.59 16.91
N PHE A 145 12.00 -1.11 16.27
CA PHE A 145 11.97 -2.44 15.66
C PHE A 145 12.26 -2.42 14.14
N GLU A 146 12.50 -1.25 13.56
CA GLU A 146 12.81 -1.05 12.16
C GLU A 146 14.32 -0.96 11.96
N ASP A 147 14.91 -2.05 11.46
CA ASP A 147 16.29 -2.07 10.98
C ASP A 147 16.28 -1.86 9.46
N ILE A 148 16.39 -0.59 9.07
CA ILE A 148 16.19 -0.12 7.69
C ILE A 148 17.50 0.37 7.09
N VAL A 149 17.79 -0.09 5.87
CA VAL A 149 18.87 0.43 5.03
C VAL A 149 18.29 1.10 3.80
N LEU A 150 18.62 2.37 3.59
CA LEU A 150 18.21 3.10 2.39
C LEU A 150 19.02 2.66 1.16
N GLU A 151 18.32 2.31 0.08
CA GLU A 151 18.90 1.94 -1.21
C GLU A 151 18.37 2.83 -2.33
N THR A 152 19.23 3.14 -3.30
CA THR A 152 18.80 3.77 -4.55
C THR A 152 18.77 2.74 -5.66
N VAL A 153 17.63 2.61 -6.33
CA VAL A 153 17.47 1.71 -7.46
C VAL A 153 17.10 2.51 -8.70
N GLU A 154 17.90 2.37 -9.75
CA GLU A 154 17.58 2.99 -11.03
C GLU A 154 16.20 2.54 -11.52
N ARG A 155 15.43 3.49 -12.05
CA ARG A 155 14.08 3.23 -12.58
C ARG A 155 14.09 2.05 -13.56
N ALA A 156 15.01 2.05 -14.52
CA ALA A 156 15.12 0.98 -15.51
C ALA A 156 15.43 -0.40 -14.90
N GLU A 157 16.23 -0.45 -13.84
CA GLU A 157 16.52 -1.70 -13.13
C GLU A 157 15.30 -2.19 -12.35
N LEU A 158 14.61 -1.29 -11.64
CA LEU A 158 13.41 -1.66 -10.89
C LEU A 158 12.31 -2.20 -11.82
N MET A 159 12.15 -1.59 -12.99
CA MET A 159 11.26 -2.08 -14.05
C MET A 159 11.62 -3.48 -14.54
N ARG A 160 12.92 -3.78 -14.73
CA ARG A 160 13.36 -5.14 -15.08
C ARG A 160 13.04 -6.13 -13.97
N ARG A 161 13.29 -5.77 -12.71
CA ARG A 161 12.97 -6.61 -11.55
C ARG A 161 11.48 -6.90 -11.43
N LEU A 162 10.62 -5.93 -11.75
CA LEU A 162 9.17 -6.17 -11.82
C LEU A 162 8.84 -7.16 -12.94
N ALA A 163 9.37 -6.94 -14.15
CA ALA A 163 9.07 -7.75 -15.32
C ALA A 163 9.55 -9.21 -15.23
N ASP A 164 10.69 -9.45 -14.56
CA ASP A 164 11.28 -10.78 -14.40
C ASP A 164 10.95 -11.46 -13.05
N GLY A 165 10.13 -10.80 -12.22
CA GLY A 165 9.67 -11.34 -10.93
C GLY A 165 10.69 -11.30 -9.80
N ARG A 166 11.77 -10.50 -9.92
CA ARG A 166 12.73 -10.25 -8.82
C ARG A 166 12.29 -9.16 -7.83
N LEU A 167 11.27 -8.35 -8.15
CA LEU A 167 10.62 -7.47 -7.17
C LEU A 167 9.57 -8.28 -6.41
N ARG A 168 9.87 -8.63 -5.15
CA ARG A 168 9.05 -9.54 -4.34
C ARG A 168 8.06 -8.83 -3.41
N ASP A 169 8.27 -7.55 -3.12
CA ASP A 169 7.31 -6.74 -2.38
C ASP A 169 6.07 -6.48 -3.25
N GLY A 170 4.95 -7.12 -2.90
CA GLY A 170 3.70 -7.01 -3.64
C GLY A 170 3.07 -5.62 -3.56
N VAL A 171 3.22 -4.92 -2.43
CA VAL A 171 2.71 -3.54 -2.28
C VAL A 171 3.50 -2.62 -3.19
N GLY A 172 4.82 -2.68 -3.14
CA GLY A 172 5.69 -1.88 -3.99
C GLY A 172 5.55 -2.20 -5.48
N ALA A 173 5.38 -3.47 -5.86
CA ALA A 173 5.12 -3.87 -7.24
C ALA A 173 3.80 -3.28 -7.77
N ALA A 174 2.75 -3.27 -6.95
CA ALA A 174 1.47 -2.65 -7.30
C ALA A 174 1.59 -1.12 -7.41
N GLY A 175 2.32 -0.48 -6.49
CA GLY A 175 2.61 0.96 -6.56
C GLY A 175 3.36 1.36 -7.83
N LEU A 176 4.40 0.61 -8.19
CA LEU A 176 5.14 0.85 -9.43
C LEU A 176 4.26 0.65 -10.66
N SER A 177 3.40 -0.37 -10.66
CA SER A 177 2.45 -0.62 -11.74
C SER A 177 1.43 0.52 -11.90
N LEU A 178 0.93 1.07 -10.78
CA LEU A 178 0.04 2.23 -10.79
C LEU A 178 0.73 3.48 -11.34
N LEU A 179 1.98 3.74 -10.94
CA LEU A 179 2.77 4.86 -11.46
C LEU A 179 2.90 4.80 -12.99
N LEU A 180 3.24 3.63 -13.52
CA LEU A 180 3.37 3.43 -14.97
C LEU A 180 2.05 3.67 -15.71
N ALA A 181 0.93 3.20 -15.15
CA ALA A 181 -0.39 3.43 -15.73
C ALA A 181 -0.79 4.91 -15.67
N TRP A 182 -0.48 5.58 -14.57
CA TRP A 182 -0.71 7.02 -14.39
C TRP A 182 0.08 7.85 -15.40
N GLU A 183 1.37 7.57 -15.60
CA GLU A 183 2.18 8.22 -16.64
C GLU A 183 1.63 7.96 -18.04
N ALA A 184 1.29 6.70 -18.36
CA ALA A 184 0.76 6.33 -19.67
C ALA A 184 -0.60 6.98 -19.99
N SER A 185 -1.35 7.39 -18.97
CA SER A 185 -2.62 8.12 -19.14
C SER A 185 -2.45 9.60 -19.52
N GLY A 186 -1.21 10.12 -19.52
CA GLY A 186 -0.93 11.55 -19.79
C GLY A 186 -1.15 12.46 -18.58
N SER A 187 -1.45 11.90 -17.40
CA SER A 187 -1.74 12.65 -16.17
C SER A 187 -0.53 13.44 -15.63
N GLU A 188 0.68 13.19 -16.14
CA GLU A 188 1.89 13.94 -15.78
C GLU A 188 1.87 15.39 -16.30
N SER A 189 1.19 15.64 -17.43
CA SER A 189 1.11 16.97 -18.07
C SER A 189 0.19 17.96 -17.35
N GLU A 190 -0.72 17.49 -16.49
CA GLU A 190 -1.71 18.35 -15.81
C GLU A 190 -1.26 18.80 -14.41
N ALA A 191 -0.19 18.19 -13.87
CA ALA A 191 0.28 18.42 -12.51
C ALA A 191 1.59 19.23 -12.44
N SER A 192 2.01 19.85 -13.55
CA SER A 192 3.19 20.74 -13.64
C SER A 192 2.81 22.22 -13.72
#